data_AF-A0A933GLT2-F1
#
_entry.id   AF-A0A933GLT2-F1
#
_cell.length_a   1.000
_cell.length_b   1.000
_cell.length_c   1.000
_cell.angle_alpha   90.00
_cell.angle_beta   90.00
_cell.angle_gamma   90.00
#
_symmetry.space_group_name_H-M   'P 1'
#
loop_
_entity.id
_entity.type
_entity.pdbx_description
1 polymer ?
#
loop_
_entity_poly.entity_id
_entity_poly.type
_entity_poly.pdbx_seq_one_letter_code
_entity_poly.pdbx_strand_id
1 'polypeptide(L)' 'MGKRKKKLTAAEKAKKKLRQKKYMTIFINGKQKRFKWPPTIDGKDMDEFIRMNADPIWLHQNEMWEYMPGDDQS' A
#
# COMPACT_ATOMS: atom_id res chain seq x y z
N MET A 1 -3.97 -39.29 -19.44
CA MET A 1 -5.28 -38.73 -19.04
C MET A 1 -5.07 -37.37 -18.37
N GLY A 2 -5.30 -36.26 -19.08
CA GLY A 2 -5.17 -34.91 -18.51
C GLY A 2 -6.35 -34.60 -17.58
N LYS A 3 -6.08 -34.16 -16.35
CA LYS A 3 -7.14 -33.81 -15.39
C LYS A 3 -8.01 -32.69 -15.96
N ARG A 4 -9.34 -32.87 -15.98
CA ARG A 4 -10.31 -31.83 -16.38
C ARG A 4 -10.18 -30.63 -15.43
N LYS A 5 -9.86 -29.45 -15.96
CA LYS A 5 -9.78 -28.22 -15.15
C LYS A 5 -11.18 -27.81 -14.69
N LYS A 6 -11.42 -27.84 -13.38
CA LYS A 6 -12.69 -27.38 -12.78
C LYS A 6 -12.74 -25.85 -12.77
N LYS A 7 -13.91 -25.28 -13.13
CA LYS A 7 -14.15 -23.84 -13.00
C LYS A 7 -14.25 -23.46 -11.52
N LEU A 8 -13.78 -22.26 -11.17
CA LEU A 8 -13.89 -21.73 -9.81
C LEU A 8 -15.36 -21.42 -9.47
N THR A 9 -15.76 -21.80 -8.26
CA THR A 9 -17.04 -21.43 -7.63
C THR A 9 -17.09 -19.93 -7.31
N ALA A 10 -18.29 -19.40 -7.04
CA ALA A 10 -18.47 -18.00 -6.68
C ALA A 10 -17.68 -17.60 -5.41
N ALA A 11 -17.68 -18.46 -4.39
CA ALA A 11 -16.93 -18.26 -3.15
C ALA A 11 -15.41 -18.18 -3.40
N GLU A 12 -14.87 -19.06 -4.27
CA GLU A 12 -13.45 -19.03 -4.62
C GLU A 12 -13.08 -17.76 -5.41
N LYS A 13 -13.95 -17.29 -6.29
CA LYS A 13 -13.78 -16.01 -7.00
C LYS A 13 -13.78 -14.83 -6.03
N ALA A 14 -14.69 -14.81 -5.05
CA ALA A 14 -14.74 -13.77 -4.02
C ALA A 14 -13.45 -13.75 -3.18
N LYS A 15 -12.99 -14.93 -2.72
CA LYS A 15 -11.72 -15.06 -1.98
C LYS A 15 -10.51 -14.62 -2.81
N LYS A 16 -10.52 -14.85 -4.13
CA LYS A 16 -9.48 -14.34 -5.04
C LYS A 16 -9.48 -12.81 -5.09
N LYS A 17 -10.65 -12.18 -5.25
CA LYS A 17 -10.80 -10.71 -5.24
C LYS A 17 -10.31 -10.09 -3.92
N LEU A 18 -10.72 -10.64 -2.78
CA LEU A 18 -10.24 -10.16 -1.46
C LEU A 18 -8.71 -10.26 -1.34
N ARG A 19 -8.11 -11.33 -1.87
CA ARG A 19 -6.66 -11.51 -1.86
C ARG A 19 -5.93 -10.48 -2.71
N GLN A 20 -6.48 -10.14 -3.88
CA GLN A 20 -5.94 -9.13 -4.79
C GLN A 20 -6.03 -7.71 -4.21
N LYS A 21 -7.11 -7.41 -3.47
CA LYS A 21 -7.23 -6.13 -2.74
C LYS A 21 -6.21 -6.00 -1.60
N LYS A 22 -5.97 -7.09 -0.87
CA LYS A 22 -5.09 -7.07 0.32
C LYS A 22 -3.61 -7.18 -0.03
N TYR A 23 -3.27 -7.82 -1.14
CA TYR A 23 -1.88 -8.12 -1.51
C TYR A 23 -1.65 -7.88 -3.00
N MET A 24 -0.60 -7.15 -3.33
CA MET A 24 -0.06 -7.11 -4.69
C MET A 24 1.06 -8.14 -4.84
N THR A 25 1.33 -8.54 -6.08
CA THR A 25 2.46 -9.42 -6.38
C THR A 25 3.47 -8.64 -7.20
N ILE A 26 4.68 -8.51 -6.67
CA ILE A 26 5.78 -7.79 -7.29
C ILE A 26 6.90 -8.77 -7.64
N PHE A 27 7.68 -8.43 -8.65
CA PHE A 27 8.88 -9.18 -9.01
C PHE A 27 10.09 -8.39 -8.53
N ILE A 28 10.83 -8.94 -7.57
CA ILE A 28 12.07 -8.36 -7.07
C ILE A 28 13.19 -9.36 -7.39
N ASN A 29 14.20 -8.92 -8.15
CA ASN A 29 15.36 -9.74 -8.55
C ASN A 29 14.96 -11.08 -9.19
N GLY A 30 13.98 -11.05 -10.11
CA GLY A 30 13.49 -12.25 -10.79
C GLY A 30 12.64 -13.21 -9.93
N LYS A 31 12.40 -12.87 -8.65
CA LYS A 31 11.55 -13.65 -7.75
C LYS A 31 10.19 -12.98 -7.58
N GLN A 32 9.14 -13.78 -7.73
CA GLN A 32 7.76 -13.34 -7.48
C GLN A 32 7.49 -13.30 -5.97
N LYS A 33 7.28 -12.10 -5.40
CA LYS A 33 7.01 -11.88 -3.98
C LYS A 33 5.63 -11.27 -3.78
N ARG A 34 4.89 -11.75 -2.78
CA ARG A 34 3.59 -11.17 -2.38
C ARG A 34 3.82 -10.09 -1.33
N PHE A 35 3.41 -8.87 -1.64
CA PHE A 35 3.52 -7.70 -0.78
C PHE A 35 2.11 -7.30 -0.32
N LYS A 36 1.94 -6.97 0.96
CA LYS A 36 0.67 -6.39 1.44
C LYS A 36 0.54 -5.02 0.81
N TRP A 37 -0.64 -4.66 0.29
CA TRP A 37 -0.85 -3.31 -0.23
C TRP A 37 -0.39 -2.31 0.85
N PRO A 38 0.51 -1.35 0.53
CA PRO A 38 0.76 -0.25 1.45
C PRO A 38 -0.60 0.40 1.70
N PRO A 39 -0.97 0.69 2.96
CA PRO A 39 -2.29 1.23 3.25
C PRO A 39 -2.41 2.60 2.59
N THR A 40 -3.10 2.65 1.46
CA THR A 40 -3.62 3.90 0.89
C THR A 40 -4.68 4.38 1.88
N ILE A 41 -4.37 5.40 2.67
CA ILE A 41 -5.31 5.96 3.65
C ILE A 41 -6.20 6.94 2.89
N ASP A 42 -7.51 6.69 2.87
CA ASP A 42 -8.51 7.54 2.19
C ASP A 42 -8.22 7.87 0.71
N GLY A 43 -7.59 6.94 -0.01
CA GLY A 43 -7.28 7.12 -1.44
C GLY A 43 -6.04 7.99 -1.71
N LYS A 44 -5.35 8.43 -0.66
CA LYS A 44 -4.05 9.12 -0.74
C LYS A 44 -2.91 8.16 -0.44
N ASP A 45 -1.76 8.43 -1.04
CA ASP A 45 -0.55 7.71 -0.70
C ASP A 45 -0.16 7.97 0.77
N MET A 46 0.58 7.05 1.38
CA MET A 46 0.98 7.16 2.78
C MET A 46 1.77 8.45 3.03
N ASP A 47 2.66 8.82 2.10
CA ASP A 47 3.45 10.04 2.21
C ASP A 47 2.57 11.29 2.12
N GLU A 48 1.55 11.26 1.24
CA GLU A 48 0.59 12.36 1.10
C GLU A 48 -0.29 12.50 2.35
N PHE A 49 -0.72 11.37 2.94
CA PHE A 49 -1.48 11.38 4.19
C PHE A 49 -0.66 11.96 5.34
N ILE A 50 0.61 11.58 5.45
CA ILE A 50 1.55 12.08 6.47
C ILE A 50 1.74 13.59 6.30
N ARG A 51 2.03 14.08 5.09
CA ARG A 51 2.20 15.53 4.84
C ARG A 51 0.99 16.37 5.25
N MET A 52 -0.21 15.85 5.07
CA MET A 52 -1.44 16.59 5.35
C MET A 52 -1.85 16.60 6.83
N ASN A 53 -1.46 15.58 7.60
CA ASN A 53 -1.99 15.37 8.96
C ASN A 53 -0.93 15.36 10.05
N ALA A 54 0.37 15.29 9.71
CA ALA A 54 1.43 15.19 10.71
C ALA A 54 1.76 16.55 11.33
N ASP A 55 1.83 16.58 12.66
CA ASP A 55 2.32 17.75 13.39
C ASP A 55 3.83 17.97 13.16
N PRO A 56 4.33 19.22 13.23
CA PRO A 56 5.76 19.53 13.08
C PRO A 56 6.66 18.72 14.03
N ILE A 57 6.18 18.43 15.25
CA ILE A 57 6.89 17.61 16.24
C ILE A 57 7.04 16.17 15.74
N TRP A 58 6.01 15.62 15.10
CA TRP A 58 6.03 14.26 14.58
C TRP A 58 6.93 14.15 13.35
N LEU A 59 6.92 15.16 12.47
CA LEU A 59 7.83 15.26 11.33
C LEU A 59 9.30 15.33 11.77
N HIS A 60 9.59 16.09 12.84
CA HIS A 60 10.92 16.19 13.45
C HIS A 60 11.44 14.84 13.94
N GLN A 61 10.60 14.08 14.64
CA GLN A 61 10.97 12.78 15.21
C GLN A 61 11.19 11.69 14.16
N ASN A 62 10.60 11.83 12.97
CA ASN A 62 10.75 10.87 11.86
C ASN A 62 11.68 11.39 10.75
N GLU A 63 12.51 12.41 11.06
CA GLU A 63 13.50 13.01 10.16
C GLU A 63 12.92 13.51 8.81
N MET A 64 11.63 13.88 8.79
CA MET A 64 10.92 14.37 7.61
C MET A 64 10.94 15.91 7.52
N TRP A 65 12.15 16.46 7.51
CA TRP A 65 12.41 17.91 7.45
C TRP A 65 11.89 18.55 6.15
N GLU A 66 11.85 17.79 5.06
CA GLU A 66 11.38 18.24 3.75
C GLU A 66 9.90 18.69 3.77
N TYR A 67 9.15 18.30 4.80
CA TYR A 67 7.73 18.63 4.94
C TYR A 67 7.43 19.61 6.08
N MET A 68 8.46 20.12 6.77
CA MET A 68 8.24 21.17 7.76
C MET A 68 7.82 22.47 7.05
N PRO A 69 6.78 23.18 7.52
CA PRO A 69 6.52 24.52 7.05
C PRO A 69 7.74 25.38 7.42
N GLY A 70 8.42 25.94 6.41
CA GLY A 70 9.58 26.79 6.65
C GLY A 70 9.20 28.00 7.50
N ASP A 71 10.12 28.44 8.36
CA ASP A 71 10.02 29.66 9.18
C ASP A 71 10.11 30.95 8.33
N ASP A 72 9.36 31.02 7.22
CA ASP A 72 9.34 32.17 6.29
C ASP A 72 8.02 32.97 6.44
N GLN A 73 7.63 33.21 7.70
CA GLN A 73 6.68 34.28 8.04
C GLN A 73 7.33 35.20 9.07
N SER A 74 8.03 36.21 8.55
CA SER A 74 8.43 37.43 9.26
C SER A 74 7.28 38.41 9.35
#